data_AF-A0AAW1LH68-F1
#
_entry.id   AF-A0AAW1LH68-F1
#
_cell.length_a   1.000
_cell.length_b   1.000
_cell.length_c   1.000
_cell.angle_alpha   90.00
_cell.angle_beta   90.00
_cell.angle_gamma   90.00
#
_symmetry.space_group_name_H-M   'P 1'
#
loop_
_entity.id
_entity.type
_entity.pdbx_description
1 polymer ?
#
loop_
_entity_poly.entity_id
_entity_poly.type
_entity_poly.pdbx_seq_one_letter_code
_entity_poly.pdbx_strand_id
1 'polypeptide(L)'
;MLAGVNPIIIRRLQEFPPVSKLDPETYGNQNSSITKEHIEPNLDGLSVDEVIQKNRLFILDHHDTLMPYVARINSTSSKIYATRTILFLKDDGTLKPLAIELSLPHPEGDQMGAVSRVFTPALDGVEGSIWQLAKAYVAVSDSGHHQMISHWSQTHAVIEPFVIATNRQLSVLHPIYKLLHPHFCYTMDINAVARQILLNAEGLLEKTVFPGKFAMEWSSAMYKNWIFADQALPRDLVKRGMAVEDSESRHGYKLLIEDYPYAMDGLEIWFAIETWVKEYCSFYYKSDDMVSTDTELQSWWKDIREKGHGDKKDEKWWPEMKTVDELTQTCTTIIWIASALHAALNFGQYPYAGYHPNRPTKSRQFMPEPNSPEYEELKTNPDAVFLKTISNKLQTLLGISLIELLSRHSSDEVYLGQRDSPNWTVDNEPLEAFERFGKKLEEIEDGIMERNNNGEWKNRVGPVKLPYTLLYPTSGEGLTGRGIPNSTSI
;
A
#
# COMPACT_ATOMS: atom_id res chain seq x y z
N MET A 1 7.72 -6.05 -2.04
CA MET A 1 8.04 -4.97 -1.08
C MET A 1 8.38 -3.66 -1.78
N LEU A 2 9.16 -3.63 -2.88
CA LEU A 2 9.42 -2.40 -3.65
C LEU A 2 8.61 -2.29 -4.95
N ALA A 3 8.32 -3.42 -5.59
CA ALA A 3 7.73 -3.49 -6.93
C ALA A 3 6.62 -4.56 -7.04
N GLY A 4 6.00 -4.93 -5.92
CA GLY A 4 4.91 -5.92 -5.92
C GLY A 4 3.56 -5.25 -5.69
N VAL A 5 2.51 -6.04 -5.49
CA VAL A 5 1.13 -5.56 -5.24
C VAL A 5 0.97 -4.67 -3.99
N ASN A 6 1.87 -4.79 -3.00
CA ASN A 6 1.88 -3.93 -1.82
C ASN A 6 3.26 -3.30 -1.64
N PRO A 7 3.58 -2.25 -2.42
CA PRO A 7 4.92 -1.67 -2.42
C PRO A 7 5.07 -0.55 -1.39
N ILE A 8 4.08 -0.26 -0.54
CA ILE A 8 4.02 0.99 0.23
C ILE A 8 4.36 0.87 1.72
N ILE A 9 4.63 -0.34 2.24
CA ILE A 9 4.73 -0.56 3.70
C ILE A 9 6.17 -0.60 4.21
N ILE A 10 7.13 -0.98 3.37
CA ILE A 10 8.54 -1.07 3.77
C ILE A 10 9.05 0.28 4.28
N ARG A 11 9.83 0.26 5.36
CA ARG A 11 10.43 1.45 5.96
C ARG A 11 11.91 1.24 6.27
N ARG A 12 12.69 2.33 6.33
CA ARG A 12 14.07 2.28 6.84
C ARG A 12 14.06 1.93 8.31
N LEU A 13 14.93 1.01 8.71
CA LEU A 13 15.16 0.69 10.12
C LEU A 13 16.23 1.63 10.67
N GLN A 14 15.85 2.44 11.66
CA GLN A 14 16.72 3.49 12.22
C GLN A 14 17.40 3.05 13.52
N GLU A 15 16.81 2.09 14.23
CA GLU A 15 17.30 1.57 15.49
C GLU A 15 17.24 0.04 15.49
N PHE A 16 18.17 -0.59 16.20
CA PHE A 16 18.24 -2.05 16.30
C PHE A 16 18.53 -2.47 17.76
N PRO A 17 17.81 -3.47 18.30
CA PRO A 17 16.74 -4.23 17.67
C PRO A 17 15.48 -3.37 17.38
N PRO A 18 14.58 -3.79 16.47
CA PRO A 18 13.33 -3.08 16.23
C PRO A 18 12.50 -2.93 17.52
N VAL A 19 11.97 -1.72 17.74
CA VAL A 19 11.18 -1.39 18.94
C VAL A 19 9.69 -1.33 18.60
N SER A 20 8.86 -1.92 19.47
CA SER A 20 7.39 -1.85 19.41
C SER A 20 6.88 -0.53 19.98
N LYS A 21 5.82 0.02 19.37
CA LYS A 21 5.08 1.19 19.86
C LYS A 21 3.80 0.80 20.62
N LEU A 22 3.55 -0.49 20.82
CA LEU A 22 2.46 -0.95 21.66
C LEU A 22 2.67 -0.52 23.11
N ASP A 23 1.58 -0.18 23.77
CA ASP A 23 1.60 0.22 25.18
C ASP A 23 2.15 -0.94 26.06
N PRO A 24 3.30 -0.76 26.74
CA PRO A 24 3.89 -1.79 27.58
C PRO A 24 3.03 -2.16 28.79
N GLU A 25 2.15 -1.27 29.26
CA GLU A 25 1.23 -1.59 30.38
C GLU A 25 0.15 -2.58 29.93
N THR A 26 -0.33 -2.43 28.70
CA THR A 26 -1.36 -3.31 28.12
C THR A 26 -0.78 -4.61 27.56
N TYR A 27 0.35 -4.53 26.85
CA TYR A 27 0.90 -5.64 26.06
C TYR A 27 2.22 -6.18 26.60
N GLY A 28 2.70 -5.74 27.77
CA GLY A 28 3.95 -6.21 28.34
C GLY A 28 5.19 -5.95 27.47
N ASN A 29 6.20 -6.81 27.60
CA ASN A 29 7.42 -6.70 26.81
C ASN A 29 7.19 -7.11 25.35
N GLN A 30 7.32 -6.15 24.45
CA GLN A 30 7.15 -6.32 23.00
C GLN A 30 8.46 -6.09 22.22
N ASN A 31 9.61 -6.11 22.90
CA ASN A 31 10.92 -5.96 22.28
C ASN A 31 11.19 -7.11 21.29
N SER A 32 11.77 -6.77 20.14
CA SER A 32 12.13 -7.78 19.15
C SER A 32 13.20 -8.73 19.71
N SER A 33 13.03 -10.02 19.40
CA SER A 33 13.99 -11.08 19.71
C SER A 33 15.09 -11.23 18.65
N ILE A 34 15.07 -10.41 17.59
CA ILE A 34 16.13 -10.40 16.58
C ILE A 34 17.38 -9.75 17.16
N THR A 35 18.40 -10.56 17.45
CA THR A 35 19.72 -10.10 17.88
C THR A 35 20.69 -9.82 16.72
N LYS A 36 21.83 -9.19 17.02
CA LYS A 36 22.88 -8.88 16.02
C LYS A 36 23.44 -10.16 15.40
N GLU A 37 23.61 -11.21 16.21
CA GLU A 37 24.16 -12.52 15.79
C GLU A 37 23.30 -13.19 14.71
N HIS A 38 21.99 -12.92 14.67
CA HIS A 38 21.13 -13.46 13.61
C HIS A 38 21.41 -12.84 12.23
N ILE A 39 21.82 -11.56 12.18
CA ILE A 39 21.86 -10.79 10.93
C ILE A 39 23.27 -10.45 10.46
N GLU A 40 24.22 -10.20 11.35
CA GLU A 40 25.61 -9.81 11.02
C GLU A 40 26.32 -10.76 10.06
N PRO A 41 26.17 -12.10 10.16
CA PRO A 41 26.79 -13.01 9.19
C PRO A 41 26.36 -12.78 7.74
N ASN A 42 25.26 -12.04 7.51
CA ASN A 42 24.64 -11.82 6.21
C ASN A 42 24.68 -10.35 5.74
N LEU A 43 25.45 -9.48 6.42
CA LEU A 43 25.61 -8.05 6.13
C LEU A 43 26.85 -7.71 5.27
N ASP A 44 27.35 -8.67 4.48
CA ASP A 44 28.49 -8.49 3.58
C ASP A 44 29.75 -7.93 4.29
N GLY A 45 29.98 -8.37 5.53
CA GLY A 45 31.14 -8.00 6.34
C GLY A 45 30.99 -6.70 7.15
N LEU A 46 29.82 -6.05 7.10
CA LEU A 46 29.51 -4.86 7.90
C LEU A 46 28.84 -5.22 9.22
N SER A 47 29.05 -4.41 10.25
CA SER A 47 28.30 -4.48 11.51
C SER A 47 26.90 -3.87 11.37
N VAL A 48 26.00 -4.18 12.32
CA VAL A 48 24.65 -3.58 12.36
C VAL A 48 24.70 -2.05 12.43
N ASP A 49 25.61 -1.51 13.24
CA ASP A 49 25.69 -0.06 13.46
C ASP A 49 26.16 0.66 12.19
N GLU A 50 27.09 0.07 11.43
CA GLU A 50 27.54 0.60 10.14
C GLU A 50 26.44 0.59 9.08
N VAL A 51 25.65 -0.49 8.97
CA VAL A 51 24.57 -0.55 7.97
C VAL A 51 23.42 0.39 8.29
N ILE A 52 23.12 0.64 9.57
CA ILE A 52 22.16 1.66 9.99
C ILE A 52 22.66 3.06 9.60
N GLN A 53 23.90 3.40 9.95
CA GLN A 53 24.50 4.70 9.60
C GLN A 53 24.55 4.93 8.08
N LYS A 54 24.74 3.86 7.31
CA LYS A 54 24.74 3.89 5.84
C LYS A 54 23.34 3.82 5.22
N ASN A 55 22.26 3.80 6.00
CA ASN A 55 20.87 3.69 5.53
C ASN A 55 20.57 2.41 4.73
N ARG A 56 21.21 1.30 5.09
CA ARG A 56 21.12 0.03 4.34
C ARG A 56 20.26 -1.03 5.01
N LEU A 57 19.64 -0.72 6.15
CA LEU A 57 18.78 -1.63 6.90
C LEU A 57 17.32 -1.18 6.81
N PHE A 58 16.44 -2.10 6.42
CA PHE A 58 15.02 -1.86 6.19
C PHE A 58 14.19 -2.92 6.91
N ILE A 59 12.92 -2.61 7.14
CA ILE A 59 11.99 -3.51 7.81
C ILE A 59 10.62 -3.50 7.13
N LEU A 60 10.04 -4.69 6.97
CA LEU A 60 8.60 -4.88 6.78
C LEU A 60 8.01 -5.27 8.14
N ASP A 61 7.28 -4.36 8.76
CA ASP A 61 6.82 -4.49 10.14
C ASP A 61 5.29 -4.57 10.22
N HIS A 62 4.78 -5.78 10.42
CA HIS A 62 3.37 -6.05 10.67
C HIS A 62 3.09 -6.36 12.14
N HIS A 63 4.06 -6.16 13.03
CA HIS A 63 3.94 -6.60 14.41
C HIS A 63 2.91 -5.78 15.17
N ASP A 64 3.11 -4.47 15.27
CA ASP A 64 2.28 -3.61 16.11
C ASP A 64 0.84 -3.49 15.60
N THR A 65 0.67 -3.62 14.28
CA THR A 65 -0.66 -3.57 13.66
C THR A 65 -1.44 -4.86 13.87
N LEU A 66 -0.79 -6.01 14.01
CA LEU A 66 -1.44 -7.32 14.16
C LEU A 66 -1.51 -7.82 15.59
N MET A 67 -0.50 -7.57 16.43
CA MET A 67 -0.39 -8.17 17.76
C MET A 67 -1.69 -8.06 18.59
N PRO A 68 -2.40 -6.90 18.63
CA PRO A 68 -3.68 -6.78 19.35
C PRO A 68 -4.81 -7.71 18.87
N TYR A 69 -4.68 -8.27 17.66
CA TYR A 69 -5.67 -9.12 17.02
C TYR A 69 -5.26 -10.59 16.92
N VAL A 70 -3.98 -10.93 17.14
CA VAL A 70 -3.44 -12.28 16.92
C VAL A 70 -4.21 -13.33 17.73
N ALA A 71 -4.44 -13.12 19.03
CA ALA A 71 -5.16 -14.08 19.87
C ALA A 71 -6.59 -14.35 19.35
N ARG A 72 -7.33 -13.28 19.02
CA ARG A 72 -8.70 -13.36 18.53
C ARG A 72 -8.79 -14.06 17.18
N ILE A 73 -7.89 -13.73 16.26
CA ILE A 73 -7.83 -14.38 14.94
C ILE A 73 -7.45 -15.85 15.09
N ASN A 74 -6.49 -16.17 15.96
CA ASN A 74 -6.02 -17.54 16.19
C ASN A 74 -7.06 -18.44 16.89
N SER A 75 -8.08 -17.86 17.53
CA SER A 75 -9.24 -18.60 18.02
C SER A 75 -10.16 -19.14 16.90
N THR A 76 -9.96 -18.69 15.66
CA THR A 76 -10.70 -19.16 14.47
C THR A 76 -9.95 -20.30 13.74
N SER A 77 -10.36 -20.63 12.51
CA SER A 77 -9.61 -21.55 11.65
C SER A 77 -8.26 -21.00 11.18
N SER A 78 -8.04 -19.68 11.29
CA SER A 78 -6.75 -19.05 10.94
C SER A 78 -5.71 -19.28 12.04
N LYS A 79 -4.43 -19.30 11.65
CA LYS A 79 -3.25 -19.40 12.55
C LYS A 79 -2.17 -18.46 12.03
N ILE A 80 -2.13 -17.24 12.55
CA ILE A 80 -1.24 -16.16 12.13
C ILE A 80 -0.21 -15.82 13.20
N TYR A 81 0.79 -15.05 12.78
CA TYR A 81 1.78 -14.42 13.65
C TYR A 81 1.77 -12.91 13.40
N ALA A 82 2.13 -12.14 14.41
CA ALA A 82 2.60 -10.77 14.23
C ALA A 82 4.04 -10.85 13.70
N THR A 83 4.31 -10.35 12.49
CA THR A 83 5.59 -10.60 11.80
C THR A 83 6.47 -9.36 11.65
N ARG A 84 7.78 -9.52 11.83
CA ARG A 84 8.79 -8.54 11.39
C ARG A 84 9.77 -9.18 10.43
N THR A 85 10.12 -8.49 9.35
CA THR A 85 11.15 -8.95 8.40
C THR A 85 12.23 -7.90 8.25
N ILE A 86 13.48 -8.24 8.52
CA ILE A 86 14.63 -7.36 8.34
C ILE A 86 15.24 -7.58 6.95
N LEU A 87 15.53 -6.49 6.24
CA LEU A 87 16.10 -6.51 4.90
C LEU A 87 17.36 -5.65 4.84
N PHE A 88 18.35 -6.13 4.11
CA PHE A 88 19.59 -5.44 3.81
C PHE A 88 19.61 -4.96 2.37
N LEU A 89 19.96 -3.69 2.15
CA LEU A 89 20.25 -3.13 0.84
C LEU A 89 21.69 -3.46 0.45
N LYS A 90 21.86 -4.32 -0.56
CA LYS A 90 23.16 -4.70 -1.09
C LYS A 90 23.76 -3.59 -1.96
N ASP A 91 25.06 -3.69 -2.26
CA ASP A 91 25.77 -2.73 -3.12
C ASP A 91 25.22 -2.74 -4.56
N ASP A 92 24.59 -3.84 -4.96
CA ASP A 92 23.95 -3.96 -6.27
C ASP A 92 22.54 -3.33 -6.34
N GLY A 93 22.12 -2.61 -5.30
CA GLY A 93 20.83 -1.92 -5.23
C GLY A 93 19.64 -2.79 -4.85
N THR A 94 19.82 -4.10 -4.67
CA THR A 94 18.71 -5.03 -4.38
C THR A 94 18.59 -5.34 -2.88
N LEU A 95 17.37 -5.65 -2.44
CA LEU A 95 17.09 -6.03 -1.04
C LEU A 95 17.27 -7.54 -0.80
N LYS A 96 17.96 -7.89 0.28
CA LYS A 96 18.17 -9.26 0.77
C LYS A 96 17.48 -9.42 2.14
N PRO A 97 16.54 -10.37 2.31
CA PRO A 97 15.96 -10.65 3.63
C PRO A 97 17.02 -11.31 4.54
N LEU A 98 17.11 -10.86 5.79
CA LEU A 98 18.09 -11.32 6.77
C LEU A 98 17.48 -12.18 7.89
N ALA A 99 16.28 -11.82 8.34
CA ALA A 99 15.60 -12.49 9.43
C ALA A 99 14.10 -12.24 9.36
N ILE A 100 13.32 -13.21 9.83
CA ILE A 100 11.88 -13.11 10.07
C ILE A 100 11.63 -13.44 11.53
N GLU A 101 10.98 -12.53 12.25
CA GLU A 101 10.44 -12.78 13.57
C GLU A 101 8.96 -13.11 13.46
N LEU A 102 8.56 -14.23 14.06
CA LEU A 102 7.17 -14.65 14.20
C LEU A 102 6.78 -14.56 15.68
N SER A 103 5.92 -13.61 15.99
CA SER A 103 5.50 -13.31 17.37
C SER A 103 4.05 -13.74 17.62
N LEU A 104 3.82 -14.33 18.79
CA LEU A 104 2.50 -14.62 19.34
C LEU A 104 2.31 -13.86 20.66
N PRO A 105 1.08 -13.50 21.04
CA PRO A 105 0.80 -13.08 22.40
C PRO A 105 1.12 -14.22 23.37
N HIS A 106 1.60 -13.87 24.56
CA HIS A 106 1.91 -14.86 25.57
C HIS A 106 0.64 -15.64 25.99
N PRO A 107 0.72 -16.98 26.17
CA PRO A 107 -0.45 -17.82 26.45
C PRO A 107 -1.17 -17.49 27.77
N GLU A 108 -0.48 -16.85 28.71
CA GLU A 108 -1.03 -16.42 30.01
C GLU A 108 -1.66 -15.01 29.99
N GLY A 109 -1.62 -14.32 28.85
CA GLY A 109 -2.25 -13.01 28.65
C GLY A 109 -1.32 -11.97 28.03
N ASP A 110 -1.90 -10.99 27.35
CA ASP A 110 -1.18 -9.97 26.57
C ASP A 110 -0.18 -9.16 27.42
N GLN A 111 -0.50 -8.91 28.70
CA GLN A 111 0.36 -8.20 29.64
C GLN A 111 1.71 -8.89 29.91
N MET A 112 1.84 -10.17 29.56
CA MET A 112 3.07 -10.93 29.72
C MET A 112 4.05 -10.76 28.54
N GLY A 113 3.67 -10.01 27.50
CA GLY A 113 4.53 -9.75 26.35
C GLY A 113 4.28 -10.67 25.16
N ALA A 114 5.20 -10.61 24.21
CA ALA A 114 5.22 -11.49 23.05
C ALA A 114 6.13 -12.71 23.29
N VAL A 115 5.71 -13.87 22.78
CA VAL A 115 6.57 -15.04 22.59
C VAL A 115 6.98 -15.07 21.12
N SER A 116 8.24 -14.75 20.85
CA SER A 116 8.79 -14.64 19.51
C SER A 116 9.73 -15.80 19.16
N ARG A 117 9.73 -16.19 17.89
CA ARG A 117 10.76 -17.05 17.31
C ARG A 117 11.38 -16.35 16.09
N VAL A 118 12.70 -16.40 15.99
CA VAL A 118 13.45 -15.80 14.88
C VAL A 118 13.92 -16.89 13.94
N PHE A 119 13.71 -16.65 12.64
CA PHE A 119 14.11 -17.53 11.56
C PHE A 119 15.04 -16.78 10.62
N THR A 120 16.13 -17.41 10.21
CA THR A 120 17.13 -16.86 9.30
C THR A 120 17.14 -17.63 7.97
N PRO A 121 17.65 -17.03 6.87
CA PRO A 121 17.73 -17.69 5.58
C PRO A 121 18.52 -19.00 5.63
N ALA A 122 17.91 -20.06 5.12
CA ALA A 122 18.54 -21.34 4.81
C ALA A 122 18.09 -21.80 3.42
N LEU A 123 18.97 -22.50 2.70
CA LEU A 123 18.71 -22.98 1.34
C LEU A 123 18.38 -24.47 1.29
N ASP A 124 18.93 -25.25 2.21
CA ASP A 124 18.89 -26.70 2.18
C ASP A 124 18.18 -27.29 3.41
N GLY A 125 17.79 -28.55 3.29
CA GLY A 125 17.25 -29.33 4.40
C GLY A 125 15.90 -28.86 4.93
N VAL A 126 15.60 -29.26 6.17
CA VAL A 126 14.36 -28.86 6.84
C VAL A 126 14.36 -27.37 7.18
N GLU A 127 15.54 -26.81 7.43
CA GLU A 127 15.77 -25.39 7.70
C GLU A 127 15.36 -24.52 6.51
N GLY A 128 15.70 -24.91 5.27
CA GLY A 128 15.22 -24.23 4.07
C GLY A 128 13.70 -24.25 3.94
N SER A 129 13.07 -25.36 4.32
CA SER A 129 11.60 -25.51 4.33
C SER A 129 10.95 -24.66 5.43
N ILE A 130 11.55 -24.57 6.61
CA ILE A 130 11.14 -23.68 7.71
C ILE A 130 11.24 -22.22 7.27
N TRP A 131 12.33 -21.83 6.60
CA TRP A 131 12.49 -20.48 6.06
C TRP A 131 11.41 -20.15 5.02
N GLN A 132 11.07 -21.11 4.16
CA GLN A 132 9.98 -20.96 3.19
C GLN A 132 8.62 -20.77 3.87
N LEU A 133 8.33 -21.49 4.96
CA LEU A 133 7.13 -21.29 5.78
C LEU A 133 7.14 -19.92 6.48
N ALA A 134 8.27 -19.48 7.03
CA ALA A 134 8.40 -18.16 7.66
C ALA A 134 8.04 -17.04 6.68
N LYS A 135 8.53 -17.11 5.43
CA LYS A 135 8.15 -16.18 4.36
C LYS A 135 6.65 -16.26 4.02
N ALA A 136 6.04 -17.44 4.07
CA ALA A 136 4.60 -17.58 3.84
C ALA A 136 3.78 -16.87 4.93
N TYR A 137 4.16 -16.96 6.20
CA TYR A 137 3.48 -16.22 7.28
C TYR A 137 3.60 -14.70 7.12
N VAL A 138 4.77 -14.20 6.68
CA VAL A 138 4.94 -12.80 6.31
C VAL A 138 4.03 -12.43 5.14
N ALA A 139 3.96 -13.28 4.11
CA ALA A 139 3.11 -13.03 2.94
C ALA A 139 1.61 -13.07 3.30
N VAL A 140 1.18 -13.90 4.26
CA VAL A 140 -0.19 -13.88 4.81
C VAL A 140 -0.47 -12.55 5.51
N SER A 141 0.43 -12.13 6.40
CA SER A 141 0.31 -10.86 7.13
C SER A 141 0.21 -9.68 6.17
N ASP A 142 1.10 -9.65 5.18
CA ASP A 142 1.14 -8.60 4.16
C ASP A 142 -0.06 -8.64 3.22
N SER A 143 -0.63 -9.82 2.93
CA SER A 143 -1.84 -9.94 2.11
C SER A 143 -3.08 -9.40 2.82
N GLY A 144 -3.24 -9.67 4.12
CA GLY A 144 -4.34 -9.07 4.88
C GLY A 144 -4.16 -7.57 5.06
N HIS A 145 -2.94 -7.09 5.32
CA HIS A 145 -2.65 -5.66 5.43
C HIS A 145 -2.91 -4.95 4.10
N HIS A 146 -2.43 -5.51 2.99
CA HIS A 146 -2.67 -5.01 1.64
C HIS A 146 -4.16 -4.86 1.37
N GLN A 147 -4.94 -5.93 1.56
CA GLN A 147 -6.36 -5.92 1.21
C GLN A 147 -7.17 -4.96 2.09
N MET A 148 -6.98 -5.00 3.42
CA MET A 148 -7.84 -4.25 4.33
C MET A 148 -7.40 -2.82 4.58
N ILE A 149 -6.10 -2.55 4.52
CA ILE A 149 -5.52 -1.28 4.92
C ILE A 149 -5.07 -0.51 3.70
N SER A 150 -4.07 -1.01 2.98
CA SER A 150 -3.49 -0.31 1.82
C SER A 150 -4.51 -0.12 0.70
N HIS A 151 -5.27 -1.16 0.37
CA HIS A 151 -6.24 -1.14 -0.71
C HIS A 151 -7.58 -0.59 -0.21
N TRP A 152 -8.36 -1.37 0.53
CA TRP A 152 -9.71 -0.95 0.96
C TRP A 152 -9.71 0.36 1.74
N SER A 153 -8.99 0.44 2.87
CA SER A 153 -9.09 1.61 3.74
C SER A 153 -8.47 2.86 3.12
N GLN A 154 -7.28 2.76 2.54
CA GLN A 154 -6.48 3.91 2.11
C GLN A 154 -6.77 4.35 0.67
N THR A 155 -7.66 3.66 -0.05
CA THR A 155 -8.18 4.12 -1.35
C THR A 155 -9.70 4.19 -1.31
N HIS A 156 -10.41 3.07 -1.49
CA HIS A 156 -11.87 2.98 -1.55
C HIS A 156 -12.61 3.72 -0.43
N ALA A 157 -12.31 3.39 0.83
CA ALA A 157 -13.09 3.90 1.97
C ALA A 157 -12.80 5.39 2.24
N VAL A 158 -11.55 5.82 2.08
CA VAL A 158 -11.19 7.23 2.34
C VAL A 158 -11.63 8.16 1.23
N ILE A 159 -11.77 7.69 -0.01
CA ILE A 159 -12.15 8.56 -1.13
C ILE A 159 -13.68 8.83 -1.18
N GLU A 160 -14.52 7.88 -0.75
CA GLU A 160 -15.99 7.98 -0.80
C GLU A 160 -16.55 9.24 -0.10
N PRO A 161 -16.06 9.66 1.09
CA PRO A 161 -16.42 10.95 1.69
C PRO A 161 -16.20 12.17 0.79
N PHE A 162 -15.12 12.20 -0.01
CA PHE A 162 -14.85 13.29 -0.94
C PHE A 162 -15.84 13.29 -2.10
N VAL A 163 -16.24 12.12 -2.59
CA VAL A 163 -17.29 11.99 -3.63
C VAL A 163 -18.60 12.61 -3.15
N ILE A 164 -19.02 12.21 -1.94
CA ILE A 164 -20.28 12.66 -1.34
C ILE A 164 -20.27 14.18 -1.12
N ALA A 165 -19.21 14.72 -0.49
CA ALA A 165 -19.11 16.14 -0.22
C ALA A 165 -19.03 16.98 -1.50
N THR A 166 -18.28 16.52 -2.51
CA THR A 166 -18.17 17.20 -3.80
C THR A 166 -19.54 17.38 -4.45
N ASN A 167 -20.35 16.31 -4.51
CA ASN A 167 -21.69 16.37 -5.08
C ASN A 167 -22.70 17.17 -4.24
N ARG A 168 -22.47 17.28 -2.92
CA ARG A 168 -23.37 18.01 -2.01
C ARG A 168 -23.11 19.51 -1.98
N GLN A 169 -21.86 19.92 -2.13
CA GLN A 169 -21.41 21.28 -1.79
C GLN A 169 -20.86 22.06 -2.99
N LEU A 170 -20.38 21.40 -4.04
CA LEU A 170 -19.87 22.06 -5.24
C LEU A 170 -20.87 21.90 -6.37
N SER A 171 -21.26 23.02 -6.98
CA SER A 171 -22.07 23.03 -8.20
C SER A 171 -21.35 22.29 -9.34
N VAL A 172 -22.09 21.70 -10.27
CA VAL A 172 -21.52 21.13 -11.51
C VAL A 172 -20.75 22.17 -12.35
N LEU A 173 -21.02 23.47 -12.11
CA LEU A 173 -20.31 24.59 -12.74
C LEU A 173 -19.00 24.94 -12.02
N HIS A 174 -18.85 24.53 -10.77
CA HIS A 174 -17.71 24.88 -9.92
C HIS A 174 -16.41 24.29 -10.51
N PRO A 175 -15.31 25.06 -10.57
CA PRO A 175 -14.06 24.58 -11.15
C PRO A 175 -13.50 23.34 -10.43
N ILE A 176 -13.53 23.33 -9.09
CA ILE A 176 -13.07 22.16 -8.33
C ILE A 176 -13.97 20.93 -8.51
N TYR A 177 -15.27 21.11 -8.76
CA TYR A 177 -16.14 19.99 -9.15
C TYR A 177 -15.65 19.42 -10.49
N LYS A 178 -15.48 20.28 -11.51
CA LYS A 178 -15.02 19.87 -12.84
C LYS A 178 -13.66 19.20 -12.78
N LEU A 179 -12.76 19.65 -11.91
CA LEU A 179 -11.43 19.05 -11.71
C LEU A 179 -11.53 17.64 -11.13
N LEU A 180 -12.26 17.46 -10.02
CA LEU A 180 -12.25 16.22 -9.23
C LEU A 180 -13.24 15.17 -9.72
N HIS A 181 -14.35 15.56 -10.36
CA HIS A 181 -15.43 14.65 -10.72
C HIS A 181 -14.98 13.42 -11.55
N PRO A 182 -14.10 13.53 -12.56
CA PRO A 182 -13.62 12.36 -13.30
C PRO A 182 -12.91 11.33 -12.40
N HIS A 183 -12.33 11.78 -11.29
CA HIS A 183 -11.60 10.94 -10.34
C HIS A 183 -12.50 10.23 -9.33
N PHE A 184 -13.82 10.37 -9.48
CA PHE A 184 -14.82 9.72 -8.62
C PHE A 184 -15.71 8.72 -9.39
N CYS A 185 -15.42 8.49 -10.68
CA CYS A 185 -16.21 7.59 -11.52
C CYS A 185 -16.26 6.18 -10.90
N TYR A 186 -17.47 5.62 -10.80
CA TYR A 186 -17.78 4.29 -10.23
C TYR A 186 -17.36 4.01 -8.77
N THR A 187 -16.62 4.90 -8.10
CA THR A 187 -16.17 4.74 -6.71
C THR A 187 -17.29 4.35 -5.74
N MET A 188 -18.42 5.06 -5.77
CA MET A 188 -19.54 4.77 -4.87
C MET A 188 -20.24 3.45 -5.24
N ASP A 189 -20.33 3.13 -6.53
CA ASP A 189 -20.99 1.93 -7.02
C ASP A 189 -20.21 0.69 -6.60
N ILE A 190 -18.90 0.67 -6.84
CA ILE A 190 -18.04 -0.46 -6.42
C ILE A 190 -18.01 -0.58 -4.90
N ASN A 191 -17.95 0.54 -4.15
CA ASN A 191 -17.98 0.49 -2.69
C ASN A 191 -19.31 -0.05 -2.15
N ALA A 192 -20.44 0.30 -2.78
CA ALA A 192 -21.75 -0.23 -2.41
C ALA A 192 -21.83 -1.74 -2.65
N VAL A 193 -21.36 -2.22 -3.81
CA VAL A 193 -21.28 -3.66 -4.11
C VAL A 193 -20.35 -4.36 -3.13
N ALA A 194 -19.17 -3.78 -2.85
CA ALA A 194 -18.22 -4.34 -1.89
C ALA A 194 -18.84 -4.50 -0.50
N ARG A 195 -19.57 -3.49 0.00
CA ARG A 195 -20.32 -3.60 1.26
C ARG A 195 -21.37 -4.71 1.25
N GLN A 196 -21.96 -5.03 0.09
CA GLN A 196 -23.03 -6.01 -0.02
C GLN A 196 -22.54 -7.45 -0.14
N ILE A 197 -21.45 -7.70 -0.88
CA ILE A 197 -21.03 -9.07 -1.23
C ILE A 197 -19.59 -9.43 -0.82
N LEU A 198 -18.73 -8.43 -0.62
CA LEU A 198 -17.31 -8.62 -0.34
C LEU A 198 -17.00 -8.52 1.17
N LEU A 199 -17.40 -7.39 1.77
CA LEU A 199 -17.04 -6.95 3.11
C LEU A 199 -18.11 -7.25 4.17
N ASN A 200 -19.30 -7.66 3.75
CA ASN A 200 -20.36 -8.06 4.67
C ASN A 200 -19.94 -9.27 5.50
N ALA A 201 -20.62 -9.46 6.63
CA ALA A 201 -20.48 -10.68 7.42
C ALA A 201 -20.72 -11.92 6.55
N GLU A 202 -19.82 -12.91 6.65
CA GLU A 202 -19.78 -14.10 5.79
C GLU A 202 -19.60 -13.80 4.28
N GLY A 203 -19.15 -12.59 3.93
CA GLY A 203 -18.79 -12.17 2.59
C GLY A 203 -17.53 -12.86 2.07
N LEU A 204 -17.17 -12.59 0.81
CA LEU A 204 -16.01 -13.21 0.18
C LEU A 204 -14.71 -12.90 0.94
N LEU A 205 -14.53 -11.70 1.46
CA LEU A 205 -13.29 -11.31 2.14
C LEU A 205 -13.11 -12.09 3.43
N GLU A 206 -14.14 -12.16 4.29
CA GLU A 206 -14.06 -12.91 5.55
C GLU A 206 -13.76 -14.40 5.31
N LYS A 207 -14.31 -14.96 4.23
CA LYS A 207 -14.10 -16.35 3.82
C LYS A 207 -12.70 -16.61 3.26
N THR A 208 -12.03 -15.62 2.65
CA THR A 208 -10.80 -15.85 1.88
C THR A 208 -9.55 -15.20 2.46
N VAL A 209 -9.65 -14.19 3.35
CA VAL A 209 -8.50 -13.50 3.97
C VAL A 209 -8.45 -13.71 5.48
N PHE A 210 -7.25 -13.81 6.07
CA PHE A 210 -7.05 -14.26 7.46
C PHE A 210 -7.80 -13.47 8.55
N PRO A 211 -8.05 -12.15 8.44
CA PRO A 211 -8.73 -11.42 9.51
C PRO A 211 -10.15 -11.96 9.74
N GLY A 212 -10.76 -12.56 8.72
CA GLY A 212 -12.12 -13.10 8.83
C GLY A 212 -13.09 -12.02 9.32
N LYS A 213 -13.95 -12.39 10.27
CA LYS A 213 -14.89 -11.48 10.94
C LYS A 213 -14.29 -10.27 11.66
N PHE A 214 -12.96 -10.23 11.83
CA PHE A 214 -12.27 -9.09 12.45
C PHE A 214 -11.75 -8.08 11.42
N ALA A 215 -11.93 -8.34 10.12
CA ALA A 215 -11.40 -7.52 9.03
C ALA A 215 -11.79 -6.04 9.13
N MET A 216 -13.10 -5.75 9.22
CA MET A 216 -13.61 -4.37 9.25
C MET A 216 -13.23 -3.64 10.54
N GLU A 217 -13.25 -4.34 11.68
CA GLU A 217 -12.81 -3.78 12.96
C GLU A 217 -11.33 -3.43 12.93
N TRP A 218 -10.49 -4.31 12.38
CA TRP A 218 -9.06 -4.08 12.24
C TRP A 218 -8.76 -2.90 11.31
N SER A 219 -9.47 -2.81 10.18
CA SER A 219 -9.39 -1.66 9.26
C SER A 219 -9.74 -0.34 9.95
N SER A 220 -10.82 -0.33 10.75
CA SER A 220 -11.21 0.82 11.57
C SER A 220 -10.16 1.18 12.63
N ALA A 221 -9.55 0.20 13.29
CA ALA A 221 -8.47 0.44 14.25
C ALA A 221 -7.25 1.09 13.58
N MET A 222 -6.90 0.68 12.36
CA MET A 222 -5.80 1.27 11.60
C MET A 222 -6.11 2.69 11.11
N TYR A 223 -7.37 2.98 10.77
CA TYR A 223 -7.82 4.32 10.38
C TYR A 223 -7.52 5.40 11.44
N LYS A 224 -7.43 5.03 12.73
CA LYS A 224 -7.03 5.96 13.80
C LYS A 224 -5.67 6.62 13.52
N ASN A 225 -4.75 5.90 12.89
CA ASN A 225 -3.41 6.39 12.53
C ASN A 225 -3.33 6.97 11.11
N TRP A 226 -4.43 6.99 10.36
CA TRP A 226 -4.48 7.60 9.04
C TRP A 226 -4.35 9.12 9.16
N ILE A 227 -3.58 9.72 8.25
CA ILE A 227 -3.33 11.16 8.20
C ILE A 227 -3.43 11.55 6.72
N PHE A 228 -4.35 12.46 6.39
CA PHE A 228 -4.59 12.87 4.99
C PHE A 228 -3.33 13.46 4.35
N ALA A 229 -2.63 14.35 5.07
CA ALA A 229 -1.40 14.97 4.58
C ALA A 229 -0.29 13.96 4.28
N ASP A 230 -0.26 12.82 4.98
CA ASP A 230 0.72 11.76 4.77
C ASP A 230 0.36 10.86 3.59
N GLN A 231 -0.80 11.04 2.94
CA GLN A 231 -1.15 10.32 1.71
C GLN A 231 -0.49 10.91 0.47
N ALA A 232 0.14 12.10 0.60
CA ALA A 232 0.98 12.64 -0.43
C ALA A 232 2.25 11.80 -0.60
N LEU A 233 2.52 11.29 -1.80
CA LEU A 233 3.61 10.32 -2.03
C LEU A 233 4.97 10.81 -1.50
N PRO A 234 5.43 12.05 -1.77
CA PRO A 234 6.71 12.50 -1.24
C PRO A 234 6.77 12.49 0.29
N ARG A 235 5.67 12.91 0.95
CA ARG A 235 5.57 12.91 2.42
C ARG A 235 5.56 11.50 3.00
N ASP A 236 4.84 10.57 2.38
CA ASP A 236 4.86 9.15 2.75
C ASP A 236 6.28 8.56 2.67
N LEU A 237 6.98 8.80 1.55
CA LEU A 237 8.34 8.31 1.35
C LEU A 237 9.30 8.84 2.42
N VAL A 238 9.23 10.13 2.75
CA VAL A 238 10.05 10.72 3.82
C VAL A 238 9.66 10.14 5.18
N LYS A 239 8.36 10.03 5.48
CA LYS A 239 7.85 9.46 6.75
C LYS A 239 8.33 8.03 6.99
N ARG A 240 8.34 7.20 5.94
CA ARG A 240 8.86 5.82 6.01
C ARG A 240 10.40 5.76 5.98
N GLY A 241 11.06 6.90 5.80
CA GLY A 241 12.52 6.98 5.65
C GLY A 241 13.01 6.35 4.36
N MET A 242 12.19 6.34 3.31
CA MET A 242 12.54 5.84 1.98
C MET A 242 13.07 6.94 1.05
N ALA A 243 12.89 8.21 1.44
CA ALA A 243 13.45 9.37 0.77
C ALA A 243 13.90 10.43 1.78
N VAL A 244 14.75 11.34 1.34
CA VAL A 244 15.10 12.58 2.05
C VAL A 244 14.86 13.77 1.14
N GLU A 245 14.55 14.94 1.74
CA GLU A 245 14.51 16.19 0.99
C GLU A 245 15.90 16.53 0.46
N ASP A 246 15.95 16.93 -0.81
CA ASP A 246 17.19 17.26 -1.53
C ASP A 246 16.88 18.27 -2.64
N SER A 247 17.28 19.53 -2.44
CA SER A 247 17.00 20.63 -3.36
C SER A 247 17.67 20.48 -4.72
N GLU A 248 18.72 19.65 -4.82
CA GLU A 248 19.44 19.40 -6.08
C GLU A 248 18.78 18.29 -6.91
N SER A 249 17.90 17.48 -6.30
CA SER A 249 17.15 16.44 -6.99
C SER A 249 16.01 17.06 -7.80
N ARG A 250 15.72 16.48 -8.98
CA ARG A 250 14.70 16.96 -9.94
C ARG A 250 13.34 17.29 -9.29
N HIS A 251 12.96 16.50 -8.31
CA HIS A 251 11.67 16.56 -7.63
C HIS A 251 11.77 17.10 -6.20
N GLY A 252 12.94 17.60 -5.77
CA GLY A 252 13.18 18.01 -4.39
C GLY A 252 13.38 16.86 -3.40
N TYR A 253 13.43 15.62 -3.87
CA TYR A 253 13.58 14.42 -3.04
C TYR A 253 14.56 13.41 -3.64
N LYS A 254 15.39 12.82 -2.77
CA LYS A 254 16.31 11.74 -3.11
C LYS A 254 15.88 10.44 -2.44
N LEU A 255 15.66 9.39 -3.23
CA LEU A 255 15.34 8.05 -2.73
C LEU A 255 16.56 7.42 -2.05
N LEU A 256 16.35 6.71 -0.93
CA LEU A 256 17.40 5.94 -0.27
C LEU A 256 17.65 4.58 -0.94
N ILE A 257 16.64 4.05 -1.61
CA ILE A 257 16.77 2.96 -2.57
C ILE A 257 16.54 3.58 -3.94
N GLU A 258 17.61 3.83 -4.68
CA GLU A 258 17.55 4.52 -5.98
C GLU A 258 16.63 3.78 -6.94
N ASP A 259 16.76 2.45 -7.03
CA ASP A 259 15.90 1.58 -7.82
C ASP A 259 14.69 1.06 -7.02
N TYR A 260 13.86 1.97 -6.53
CA TYR A 260 12.57 1.63 -5.91
C TYR A 260 11.45 1.90 -6.93
N PRO A 261 10.94 0.88 -7.66
CA PRO A 261 10.16 1.12 -8.88
C PRO A 261 8.84 1.86 -8.63
N TYR A 262 8.10 1.49 -7.59
CA TYR A 262 6.88 2.22 -7.18
C TYR A 262 7.16 3.69 -6.85
N ALA A 263 8.20 3.97 -6.06
CA ALA A 263 8.50 5.34 -5.63
C ALA A 263 9.02 6.19 -6.79
N MET A 264 9.93 5.64 -7.60
CA MET A 264 10.53 6.35 -8.73
C MET A 264 9.49 6.70 -9.79
N ASP A 265 8.66 5.74 -10.20
CA ASP A 265 7.60 5.99 -11.18
C ASP A 265 6.47 6.83 -10.58
N GLY A 266 6.13 6.56 -9.32
CA GLY A 266 5.08 7.29 -8.60
C GLY A 266 5.39 8.76 -8.43
N LEU A 267 6.66 9.14 -8.19
CA LEU A 267 7.05 10.55 -8.09
C LEU A 267 6.85 11.28 -9.42
N GLU A 268 7.21 10.67 -10.55
CA GLU A 268 6.96 11.26 -11.87
C GLU A 268 5.45 11.53 -12.09
N ILE A 269 4.59 10.57 -11.74
CA ILE A 269 3.13 10.72 -11.85
C ILE A 269 2.61 11.77 -10.86
N TRP A 270 3.08 11.76 -9.61
CA TRP A 270 2.70 12.73 -8.58
C TRP A 270 2.95 14.17 -9.05
N PHE A 271 4.17 14.47 -9.53
CA PHE A 271 4.51 15.83 -9.96
C PHE A 271 3.83 16.23 -11.26
N ALA A 272 3.48 15.28 -12.14
CA ALA A 272 2.63 15.58 -13.29
C ALA A 272 1.21 16.00 -12.84
N ILE A 273 0.61 15.28 -11.89
CA ILE A 273 -0.69 15.65 -11.30
C ILE A 273 -0.58 17.01 -10.60
N GLU A 274 0.45 17.23 -9.79
CA GLU A 274 0.64 18.49 -9.05
C GLU A 274 0.78 19.68 -9.99
N THR A 275 1.55 19.54 -11.07
CA THR A 275 1.71 20.58 -12.09
C THR A 275 0.37 20.91 -12.76
N TRP A 276 -0.38 19.87 -13.17
CA TRP A 276 -1.71 20.02 -13.75
C TRP A 276 -2.67 20.76 -12.81
N VAL A 277 -2.77 20.30 -11.56
CA VAL A 277 -3.66 20.89 -10.56
C VAL A 277 -3.25 22.34 -10.26
N LYS A 278 -1.95 22.62 -10.15
CA LYS A 278 -1.43 23.96 -9.89
C LYS A 278 -1.79 24.93 -11.02
N GLU A 279 -1.59 24.55 -12.28
CA GLU A 279 -1.97 25.36 -13.44
C GLU A 279 -3.49 25.61 -13.46
N TYR A 280 -4.29 24.56 -13.22
CA TYR A 280 -5.75 24.65 -13.17
C TYR A 280 -6.25 25.55 -12.04
N CYS A 281 -5.79 25.35 -10.81
CA CYS A 281 -6.18 26.14 -9.64
C CYS A 281 -5.74 27.60 -9.79
N SER A 282 -4.53 27.85 -10.29
CA SER A 282 -4.03 29.22 -10.53
C SER A 282 -4.83 29.95 -11.62
N PHE A 283 -5.55 29.23 -12.50
CA PHE A 283 -6.47 29.86 -13.44
C PHE A 283 -7.69 30.46 -12.73
N TYR A 284 -8.36 29.69 -11.86
CA TYR A 284 -9.61 30.11 -11.21
C TYR A 284 -9.40 30.92 -9.91
N TYR A 285 -8.32 30.67 -9.18
CA TYR A 285 -8.01 31.31 -7.90
C TYR A 285 -6.70 32.11 -8.01
N LYS A 286 -6.81 33.43 -8.19
CA LYS A 286 -5.65 34.34 -8.38
C LYS A 286 -5.00 34.79 -7.07
N SER A 287 -5.66 34.53 -5.94
CA SER A 287 -5.18 34.87 -4.61
C SER A 287 -5.77 33.92 -3.57
N ASP A 288 -5.11 33.83 -2.42
CA ASP A 288 -5.61 33.10 -1.25
C ASP A 288 -6.97 33.64 -0.77
N ASP A 289 -7.20 34.95 -0.92
CA ASP A 289 -8.48 35.58 -0.59
C ASP A 289 -9.65 34.94 -1.37
N MET A 290 -9.46 34.63 -2.66
CA MET A 290 -10.48 33.95 -3.47
C MET A 290 -10.79 32.53 -2.96
N VAL A 291 -9.79 31.81 -2.46
CA VAL A 291 -10.00 30.47 -1.85
C VAL A 291 -10.77 30.61 -0.53
N SER A 292 -10.35 31.55 0.31
CA SER A 292 -10.93 31.75 1.64
C SER A 292 -12.37 32.29 1.62
N THR A 293 -12.76 32.99 0.54
CA THR A 293 -14.09 33.60 0.39
C THR A 293 -15.05 32.77 -0.49
N ASP A 294 -14.57 31.72 -1.14
CA ASP A 294 -15.39 30.79 -1.91
C ASP A 294 -16.29 29.95 -0.99
N THR A 295 -17.57 30.31 -0.91
CA THR A 295 -18.50 29.68 0.02
C THR A 295 -18.81 28.22 -0.30
N GLU A 296 -18.80 27.82 -1.58
CA GLU A 296 -19.00 26.42 -1.98
C GLU A 296 -17.78 25.59 -1.55
N LEU A 297 -16.57 26.08 -1.85
CA LEU A 297 -15.32 25.43 -1.47
C LEU A 297 -15.15 25.29 0.05
N GLN A 298 -15.45 26.36 0.81
CA GLN A 298 -15.39 26.31 2.28
C GLN A 298 -16.42 25.33 2.85
N SER A 299 -17.63 25.27 2.28
CA SER A 299 -18.67 24.32 2.70
C SER A 299 -18.29 22.88 2.35
N TRP A 300 -17.70 22.66 1.17
CA TRP A 300 -17.17 21.38 0.72
C TRP A 300 -16.11 20.83 1.67
N TRP A 301 -15.09 21.64 1.97
CA TRP A 301 -14.01 21.22 2.85
C TRP A 301 -14.51 20.95 4.29
N LYS A 302 -15.42 21.80 4.76
CA LYS A 302 -16.09 21.60 6.05
C LYS A 302 -16.88 20.29 6.09
N ASP A 303 -17.65 19.96 5.05
CA ASP A 303 -18.44 18.73 4.98
C ASP A 303 -17.54 17.48 5.00
N ILE A 304 -16.41 17.51 4.27
CA ILE A 304 -15.39 16.46 4.30
C ILE A 304 -14.86 16.27 5.72
N ARG A 305 -14.33 17.33 6.34
CA ARG A 305 -13.67 17.23 7.65
C ARG A 305 -14.64 16.86 8.77
N GLU A 306 -15.79 17.52 8.83
CA GLU A 306 -16.68 17.45 9.99
C GLU A 306 -17.73 16.34 9.87
N LYS A 307 -18.03 15.86 8.66
CA LYS A 307 -18.99 14.76 8.45
C LYS A 307 -18.35 13.55 7.78
N GLY A 308 -17.69 13.75 6.64
CA GLY A 308 -17.10 12.68 5.85
C GLY A 308 -16.05 11.87 6.62
N HIS A 309 -15.07 12.57 7.19
CA HIS A 309 -14.04 12.06 8.10
C HIS A 309 -14.27 12.58 9.53
N GLY A 310 -15.54 12.65 9.95
CA GLY A 310 -15.96 13.31 11.19
C GLY A 310 -15.35 12.75 12.48
N ASP A 311 -14.90 11.49 12.46
CA ASP A 311 -14.18 10.84 13.57
C ASP A 311 -12.80 11.45 13.82
N LYS A 312 -12.26 12.17 12.83
CA LYS A 312 -10.93 12.79 12.86
C LYS A 312 -10.99 14.30 12.63
N LYS A 313 -12.16 14.92 12.79
CA LYS A 313 -12.40 16.36 12.51
C LYS A 313 -11.52 17.32 13.31
N ASP A 314 -11.11 16.92 14.52
CA ASP A 314 -10.36 17.75 15.48
C ASP A 314 -8.83 17.61 15.33
N GLU A 315 -8.38 16.78 14.38
CA GLU A 315 -6.97 16.59 14.11
C GLU A 315 -6.34 17.84 13.49
N LYS A 316 -5.16 18.25 13.99
CA LYS A 316 -4.52 19.51 13.60
C LYS A 316 -3.84 19.49 12.23
N TRP A 317 -3.70 18.32 11.63
CA TRP A 317 -3.02 18.15 10.34
C TRP A 317 -3.94 18.40 9.14
N TRP A 318 -5.25 18.61 9.35
CA TRP A 318 -6.14 19.02 8.27
C TRP A 318 -5.73 20.40 7.75
N PRO A 319 -5.55 20.57 6.42
CA PRO A 319 -5.44 21.89 5.81
C PRO A 319 -6.56 22.83 6.26
N GLU A 320 -6.25 24.13 6.42
CA GLU A 320 -7.28 25.12 6.76
C GLU A 320 -8.14 25.47 5.55
N MET A 321 -7.67 25.19 4.34
CA MET A 321 -8.30 25.49 3.05
C MET A 321 -8.49 27.00 2.86
N LYS A 322 -7.42 27.76 3.08
CA LYS A 322 -7.39 29.22 2.94
C LYS A 322 -6.47 29.69 1.83
N THR A 323 -5.52 28.88 1.38
CA THR A 323 -4.55 29.28 0.35
C THR A 323 -4.69 28.46 -0.92
N VAL A 324 -4.22 29.04 -2.03
CA VAL A 324 -4.16 28.34 -3.33
C VAL A 324 -3.26 27.10 -3.23
N ASP A 325 -2.18 27.18 -2.45
CA ASP A 325 -1.27 26.06 -2.21
C ASP A 325 -1.95 24.92 -1.44
N GLU A 326 -2.73 25.23 -0.40
CA GLU A 326 -3.50 24.22 0.35
C GLU A 326 -4.54 23.52 -0.54
N LEU A 327 -5.25 24.29 -1.37
CA LEU A 327 -6.20 23.76 -2.34
C LEU A 327 -5.51 22.85 -3.36
N THR A 328 -4.40 23.32 -3.92
CA THR A 328 -3.60 22.58 -4.91
C THR A 328 -3.12 21.25 -4.30
N GLN A 329 -2.48 21.30 -3.13
CA GLN A 329 -1.98 20.10 -2.45
C GLN A 329 -3.11 19.11 -2.12
N THR A 330 -4.25 19.62 -1.67
CA THR A 330 -5.42 18.80 -1.33
C THR A 330 -5.97 18.08 -2.57
N CYS A 331 -6.18 18.81 -3.68
CA CYS A 331 -6.66 18.25 -4.92
C CYS A 331 -5.66 17.25 -5.52
N THR A 332 -4.36 17.55 -5.52
CA THR A 332 -3.30 16.62 -5.94
C THR A 332 -3.35 15.32 -5.14
N THR A 333 -3.51 15.42 -3.82
CA THR A 333 -3.58 14.25 -2.92
C THR A 333 -4.82 13.41 -3.21
N ILE A 334 -5.98 14.03 -3.41
CA ILE A 334 -7.24 13.34 -3.77
C ILE A 334 -7.08 12.59 -5.10
N ILE A 335 -6.57 13.28 -6.13
CA ILE A 335 -6.36 12.68 -7.47
C ILE A 335 -5.35 11.54 -7.38
N TRP A 336 -4.26 11.70 -6.65
CA TRP A 336 -3.26 10.66 -6.43
C TRP A 336 -3.85 9.40 -5.79
N ILE A 337 -4.65 9.56 -4.71
CA ILE A 337 -5.30 8.44 -4.02
C ILE A 337 -6.25 7.70 -4.98
N ALA A 338 -7.08 8.47 -5.70
CA ALA A 338 -8.12 7.93 -6.57
C ALA A 338 -7.56 7.25 -7.82
N SER A 339 -6.41 7.70 -8.33
CA SER A 339 -5.80 7.19 -9.56
C SER A 339 -4.59 6.29 -9.27
N ALA A 340 -3.38 6.86 -9.22
CA ALA A 340 -2.12 6.12 -9.22
C ALA A 340 -1.88 5.28 -7.96
N LEU A 341 -2.31 5.72 -6.78
CA LEU A 341 -2.19 4.90 -5.56
C LEU A 341 -3.07 3.65 -5.66
N HIS A 342 -4.35 3.81 -6.02
CA HIS A 342 -5.26 2.69 -6.25
C HIS A 342 -4.74 1.77 -7.34
N ALA A 343 -4.33 2.30 -8.49
CA ALA A 343 -3.80 1.50 -9.59
C ALA A 343 -2.59 0.63 -9.18
N ALA A 344 -1.63 1.22 -8.44
CA ALA A 344 -0.44 0.51 -7.94
C ALA A 344 -0.76 -0.61 -6.94
N LEU A 345 -1.90 -0.53 -6.25
CA LEU A 345 -2.35 -1.51 -5.25
C LEU A 345 -3.39 -2.50 -5.78
N ASN A 346 -4.08 -2.16 -6.87
CA ASN A 346 -5.21 -2.92 -7.40
C ASN A 346 -4.84 -3.83 -8.58
N PHE A 347 -4.28 -3.27 -9.66
CA PHE A 347 -4.10 -4.04 -10.92
C PHE A 347 -2.95 -5.05 -10.86
N GLY A 348 -2.17 -5.03 -9.77
CA GLY A 348 -1.16 -6.04 -9.45
C GLY A 348 -1.72 -7.27 -8.72
N GLN A 349 -2.99 -7.27 -8.31
CA GLN A 349 -3.55 -8.36 -7.50
C GLN A 349 -3.43 -9.71 -8.20
N TYR A 350 -4.01 -9.89 -9.39
CA TYR A 350 -3.88 -11.16 -10.10
C TYR A 350 -2.47 -11.42 -10.65
N PRO A 351 -1.76 -10.45 -11.27
CA PRO A 351 -0.39 -10.68 -11.75
C PRO A 351 0.57 -11.23 -10.68
N TYR A 352 0.47 -10.75 -9.43
CA TYR A 352 1.32 -11.23 -8.32
C TYR A 352 0.69 -12.33 -7.48
N ALA A 353 -0.63 -12.36 -7.29
CA ALA A 353 -1.32 -13.28 -6.38
C ALA A 353 -2.13 -14.38 -7.06
N GLY A 354 -2.24 -14.39 -8.39
CA GLY A 354 -2.89 -15.45 -9.16
C GLY A 354 -2.19 -16.82 -8.98
N TYR A 355 -0.88 -16.81 -8.72
CA TYR A 355 -0.19 -17.97 -8.16
C TYR A 355 -0.22 -17.91 -6.62
N HIS A 356 -1.26 -18.51 -6.04
CA HIS A 356 -1.57 -18.39 -4.61
C HIS A 356 -0.41 -18.68 -3.63
N PRO A 357 0.50 -19.66 -3.86
CA PRO A 357 1.67 -19.85 -3.01
C PRO A 357 2.59 -18.63 -2.88
N ASN A 358 2.60 -17.72 -3.86
CA ASN A 358 3.36 -16.46 -3.79
C ASN A 358 2.71 -15.42 -2.86
N ARG A 359 1.37 -15.41 -2.77
CA ARG A 359 0.59 -14.46 -1.98
C ARG A 359 -0.55 -15.17 -1.24
N PRO A 360 -0.22 -16.05 -0.29
CA PRO A 360 -1.24 -16.73 0.50
C PRO A 360 -2.02 -15.71 1.33
N THR A 361 -3.35 -15.85 1.37
CA THR A 361 -4.24 -14.92 2.07
C THR A 361 -4.65 -15.40 3.47
N LYS A 362 -4.39 -16.68 3.77
CA LYS A 362 -4.65 -17.35 5.05
C LYS A 362 -3.53 -18.33 5.37
N SER A 363 -3.26 -18.50 6.65
CA SER A 363 -2.54 -19.64 7.22
C SER A 363 -3.44 -20.37 8.23
N ARG A 364 -3.33 -21.69 8.30
CA ARG A 364 -4.23 -22.62 9.01
C ARG A 364 -3.54 -23.47 10.07
N GLN A 365 -2.22 -23.48 10.05
CA GLN A 365 -1.37 -24.18 11.02
C GLN A 365 -0.30 -23.21 11.52
N PHE A 366 0.26 -23.50 12.70
CA PHE A 366 1.45 -22.83 13.19
C PHE A 366 2.70 -23.49 12.61
N MET A 367 3.86 -22.87 12.80
CA MET A 367 5.15 -23.48 12.47
C MET A 367 5.27 -24.86 13.14
N PRO A 368 5.58 -25.94 12.41
CA PRO A 368 5.75 -27.26 13.01
C PRO A 368 6.83 -27.25 14.09
N GLU A 369 6.53 -27.82 15.25
CA GLU A 369 7.51 -27.96 16.33
C GLU A 369 8.44 -29.15 16.10
N PRO A 370 9.73 -29.09 16.50
CA PRO A 370 10.64 -30.22 16.39
C PRO A 370 10.05 -31.50 17.00
N ASN A 371 10.20 -32.62 16.29
CA ASN A 371 9.67 -33.94 16.65
C ASN A 371 8.13 -34.10 16.59
N SER A 372 7.39 -33.10 16.08
CA SER A 372 5.97 -33.27 15.73
C SER A 372 5.80 -34.10 14.44
N PRO A 373 4.65 -34.76 14.23
CA PRO A 373 4.33 -35.42 12.97
C PRO A 373 4.47 -34.49 11.76
N GLU A 374 4.04 -33.23 11.90
CA GLU A 374 4.13 -32.21 10.86
C GLU A 374 5.58 -31.82 10.55
N TYR A 375 6.48 -31.85 11.54
CA TYR A 375 7.90 -31.57 11.34
C TYR A 375 8.61 -32.74 10.64
N GLU A 376 8.27 -33.99 10.95
CA GLU A 376 8.77 -35.15 10.21
C GLU A 376 8.24 -35.20 8.77
N GLU A 377 6.98 -34.79 8.56
CA GLU A 377 6.45 -34.61 7.20
C GLU A 377 7.17 -33.47 6.46
N LEU A 378 7.51 -32.36 7.13
CA LEU A 378 8.23 -31.24 6.52
C LEU A 378 9.60 -31.67 5.96
N LYS A 379 10.29 -32.62 6.63
CA LYS A 379 11.57 -33.16 6.16
C LYS A 379 11.45 -33.97 4.86
N THR A 380 10.32 -34.64 4.67
CA THR A 380 10.14 -35.64 3.60
C THR A 380 9.24 -35.15 2.47
N ASN A 381 8.30 -34.25 2.76
CA ASN A 381 7.32 -33.70 1.85
C ASN A 381 6.99 -32.24 2.19
N PRO A 382 7.93 -31.30 2.00
CA PRO A 382 7.76 -29.90 2.39
C PRO A 382 6.61 -29.20 1.66
N ASP A 383 6.36 -29.55 0.40
CA ASP A 383 5.26 -28.98 -0.40
C ASP A 383 3.89 -29.32 0.20
N ALA A 384 3.71 -30.55 0.68
CA ALA A 384 2.46 -30.95 1.33
C ALA A 384 2.21 -30.14 2.62
N VAL A 385 3.24 -29.95 3.46
CA VAL A 385 3.12 -29.14 4.68
C VAL A 385 2.85 -27.67 4.33
N PHE A 386 3.52 -27.13 3.32
CA PHE A 386 3.29 -25.77 2.83
C PHE A 386 1.83 -25.57 2.41
N LEU A 387 1.30 -26.47 1.58
CA LEU A 387 -0.09 -26.42 1.09
C LEU A 387 -1.13 -26.70 2.19
N LYS A 388 -0.80 -27.50 3.20
CA LYS A 388 -1.62 -27.67 4.41
C LYS A 388 -1.64 -26.40 5.28
N THR A 389 -0.54 -25.66 5.29
CA THR A 389 -0.38 -24.43 6.06
C THR A 389 -1.15 -23.26 5.43
N ILE A 390 -0.98 -22.98 4.15
CA ILE A 390 -1.63 -21.81 3.50
C ILE A 390 -3.11 -22.06 3.17
N SER A 391 -3.82 -21.08 2.55
CA SER A 391 -5.25 -21.20 2.21
C SER A 391 -5.58 -22.54 1.50
N ASN A 392 -6.73 -23.12 1.84
CA ASN A 392 -7.15 -24.37 1.23
C ASN A 392 -7.64 -24.17 -0.22
N LYS A 393 -7.81 -25.27 -0.96
CA LYS A 393 -8.21 -25.25 -2.37
C LYS A 393 -9.47 -24.41 -2.66
N LEU A 394 -10.52 -24.54 -1.84
CA LEU A 394 -11.77 -23.78 -2.07
C LEU A 394 -11.56 -22.27 -1.83
N GLN A 395 -10.85 -21.92 -0.75
CA GLN A 395 -10.50 -20.53 -0.44
C GLN A 395 -9.62 -19.92 -1.54
N THR A 396 -8.68 -20.69 -2.07
CA THR A 396 -7.81 -20.29 -3.18
C THR A 396 -8.61 -20.06 -4.46
N LEU A 397 -9.53 -20.96 -4.82
CA LEU A 397 -10.36 -20.78 -6.02
C LEU A 397 -11.21 -19.51 -5.91
N LEU A 398 -11.88 -19.30 -4.78
CA LEU A 398 -12.67 -18.07 -4.55
C LEU A 398 -11.79 -16.81 -4.57
N GLY A 399 -10.63 -16.87 -3.91
CA GLY A 399 -9.70 -15.74 -3.82
C GLY A 399 -9.13 -15.36 -5.18
N ILE A 400 -8.64 -16.33 -5.96
CA ILE A 400 -8.09 -16.11 -7.32
C ILE A 400 -9.16 -15.55 -8.25
N SER A 401 -10.37 -16.14 -8.27
CA SER A 401 -11.46 -15.63 -9.12
C SER A 401 -11.85 -14.20 -8.78
N LEU A 402 -11.83 -13.84 -7.48
CA LEU A 402 -12.08 -12.47 -7.05
C LEU A 402 -10.99 -11.53 -7.57
N ILE A 403 -9.72 -11.79 -7.29
CA ILE A 403 -8.64 -10.88 -7.71
C ILE A 403 -8.46 -10.84 -9.23
N GLU A 404 -8.86 -11.89 -9.96
CA GLU A 404 -8.92 -11.86 -11.42
C GLU A 404 -9.90 -10.78 -11.89
N LEU A 405 -11.11 -10.76 -11.33
CA LEU A 405 -12.11 -9.74 -11.65
C LEU A 405 -11.61 -8.33 -11.28
N LEU A 406 -11.05 -8.18 -10.08
CA LEU A 406 -10.60 -6.87 -9.58
C LEU A 406 -9.38 -6.31 -10.33
N SER A 407 -8.62 -7.16 -11.02
CA SER A 407 -7.42 -6.76 -11.77
C SER A 407 -7.69 -6.44 -13.25
N ARG A 408 -8.96 -6.37 -13.66
CA ARG A 408 -9.34 -6.14 -15.06
C ARG A 408 -9.77 -4.69 -15.26
N HIS A 409 -9.30 -4.10 -16.35
CA HIS A 409 -9.85 -2.84 -16.86
C HIS A 409 -11.11 -3.11 -17.68
N SER A 410 -12.15 -2.31 -17.48
CA SER A 410 -13.33 -2.34 -18.34
C SER A 410 -13.02 -1.74 -19.72
N SER A 411 -13.85 -2.04 -20.71
CA SER A 411 -13.70 -1.50 -22.07
C SER A 411 -14.00 0.00 -22.17
N ASP A 412 -14.78 0.53 -21.21
CA ASP A 412 -15.20 1.92 -21.09
C ASP A 412 -14.39 2.71 -20.05
N GLU A 413 -13.27 2.15 -19.58
CA GLU A 413 -12.40 2.80 -18.59
C GLU A 413 -11.83 4.13 -19.11
N VAL A 414 -11.74 5.12 -18.22
CA VAL A 414 -11.16 6.44 -18.52
C VAL A 414 -9.88 6.61 -17.73
N TYR A 415 -8.75 6.64 -18.43
CA TYR A 415 -7.43 6.68 -17.81
C TYR A 415 -7.02 8.10 -17.39
N LEU A 416 -6.01 8.20 -16.54
CA LEU A 416 -5.42 9.46 -16.11
C LEU A 416 -4.92 10.25 -17.32
N GLY A 417 -5.28 11.54 -17.38
CA GLY A 417 -5.04 12.38 -18.56
C GLY A 417 -6.10 12.27 -19.65
N GLN A 418 -7.16 11.50 -19.43
CA GLN A 418 -8.32 11.40 -20.33
C GLN A 418 -9.60 11.94 -19.66
N ARG A 419 -10.58 12.30 -20.48
CA ARG A 419 -11.94 12.67 -20.06
C ARG A 419 -12.97 12.05 -20.97
N ASP A 420 -14.16 11.81 -20.41
CA ASP A 420 -15.33 11.26 -21.09
C ASP A 420 -15.90 12.20 -22.18
N SER A 421 -15.74 13.51 -22.00
CA SER A 421 -16.17 14.54 -22.94
C SER A 421 -15.06 15.55 -23.19
N PRO A 422 -14.75 15.90 -24.46
CA PRO A 422 -13.76 16.93 -24.78
C PRO A 422 -14.23 18.34 -24.41
N ASN A 423 -15.55 18.57 -24.26
CA ASN A 423 -16.16 19.87 -23.99
C ASN A 423 -16.58 20.04 -22.52
N TRP A 424 -15.83 19.46 -21.59
CA TRP A 424 -16.10 19.52 -20.15
C TRP A 424 -15.96 20.94 -19.57
N THR A 425 -15.28 21.84 -20.27
CA THR A 425 -15.31 23.29 -20.04
C THR A 425 -15.14 24.06 -21.34
N VAL A 426 -15.48 25.35 -21.32
CA VAL A 426 -15.28 26.30 -22.45
C VAL A 426 -14.02 27.15 -22.28
N ASP A 427 -13.35 27.03 -21.13
CA ASP A 427 -12.17 27.81 -20.79
C ASP A 427 -10.93 27.21 -21.46
N ASN A 428 -10.35 27.95 -22.40
CA ASN A 428 -9.23 27.47 -23.22
C ASN A 428 -7.98 27.14 -22.39
N GLU A 429 -7.62 27.99 -21.42
CA GLU A 429 -6.39 27.80 -20.63
C GLU A 429 -6.40 26.47 -19.82
N PRO A 430 -7.50 26.11 -19.11
CA PRO A 430 -7.66 24.77 -18.55
C PRO A 430 -7.62 23.61 -19.56
N LEU A 431 -8.19 23.78 -20.76
CA LEU A 431 -8.13 22.74 -21.80
C LEU A 431 -6.70 22.51 -22.29
N GLU A 432 -5.95 23.58 -22.53
CA GLU A 432 -4.54 23.51 -22.94
C GLU A 432 -3.65 22.93 -21.83
N ALA A 433 -3.91 23.29 -20.58
CA ALA A 433 -3.21 22.71 -19.43
C ALA A 433 -3.50 21.20 -19.30
N PHE A 434 -4.72 20.75 -19.61
CA PHE A 434 -5.06 19.33 -19.61
C PHE A 434 -4.39 18.57 -20.74
N GLU A 435 -4.25 19.19 -21.93
CA GLU A 435 -3.50 18.62 -23.04
C GLU A 435 -2.01 18.46 -22.69
N ARG A 436 -1.41 19.46 -22.03
CA ARG A 436 -0.03 19.36 -21.52
C ARG A 436 0.12 18.23 -20.50
N PHE A 437 -0.86 18.06 -19.62
CA PHE A 437 -0.88 16.95 -18.67
C PHE A 437 -0.89 15.59 -19.36
N GLY A 438 -1.76 15.39 -20.37
CA GLY A 438 -1.80 14.17 -21.16
C GLY A 438 -0.46 13.87 -21.85
N LYS A 439 0.13 14.85 -22.53
CA LYS A 439 1.46 14.71 -23.16
C LYS A 439 2.55 14.38 -22.15
N LYS A 440 2.50 15.00 -20.96
CA LYS A 440 3.46 14.72 -19.89
C LYS A 440 3.37 13.27 -19.42
N LEU A 441 2.17 12.70 -19.35
CA LEU A 441 1.97 11.30 -18.99
C LEU A 441 2.52 10.35 -20.06
N GLU A 442 2.34 10.66 -21.35
CA GLU A 442 2.96 9.88 -22.45
C GLU A 442 4.49 9.85 -22.32
N GLU A 443 5.13 11.00 -22.08
CA GLU A 443 6.58 11.09 -21.83
C GLU A 443 7.02 10.27 -20.61
N ILE A 444 6.20 10.26 -19.55
CA ILE A 444 6.48 9.47 -18.35
C ILE A 444 6.41 7.98 -18.68
N GLU A 445 5.41 7.53 -19.44
CA GLU A 445 5.29 6.13 -19.86
C GLU A 445 6.54 5.68 -20.62
N ASP A 446 7.01 6.48 -21.58
CA ASP A 446 8.25 6.24 -22.33
C ASP A 446 9.44 6.10 -21.38
N GLY A 447 9.58 7.01 -20.41
CA GLY A 447 10.62 6.95 -19.39
C GLY A 447 10.55 5.69 -18.52
N ILE A 448 9.35 5.21 -18.17
CA ILE A 448 9.19 3.95 -17.42
C ILE A 448 9.54 2.75 -18.30
N MET A 449 9.16 2.76 -19.59
CA MET A 449 9.56 1.73 -20.56
C MET A 449 11.07 1.62 -20.70
N GLU A 450 11.77 2.75 -20.83
CA GLU A 450 13.24 2.77 -20.87
C GLU A 450 13.85 2.19 -19.59
N ARG A 451 13.36 2.60 -18.42
CA ARG A 451 13.82 2.07 -17.13
C ARG A 451 13.62 0.57 -17.02
N ASN A 452 12.47 0.05 -17.45
CA ASN A 452 12.18 -1.40 -17.44
C ASN A 452 13.09 -2.21 -18.37
N ASN A 453 13.61 -1.59 -19.44
CA ASN A 453 14.51 -2.23 -20.39
C ASN A 453 16.00 -2.04 -20.04
N ASN A 454 16.32 -1.17 -19.09
CA ASN A 454 17.69 -0.97 -18.63
C ASN A 454 18.07 -2.02 -17.56
N GLY A 455 19.01 -2.91 -17.91
CA GLY A 455 19.50 -3.98 -17.03
C GLY A 455 20.29 -3.53 -15.80
N GLU A 456 20.63 -2.25 -15.68
CA GLU A 456 21.19 -1.67 -14.45
C GLU A 456 20.15 -1.60 -13.32
N TRP A 457 18.87 -1.43 -13.66
CA TRP A 457 17.75 -1.35 -12.71
C TRP A 457 17.21 -2.74 -12.36
N LYS A 458 17.87 -3.42 -11.42
CA LYS A 458 17.63 -4.83 -11.06
C LYS A 458 16.30 -5.10 -10.35
N ASN A 459 15.73 -4.13 -9.63
CA ASN A 459 14.51 -4.30 -8.84
C ASN A 459 13.23 -4.23 -9.70
N ARG A 460 13.33 -3.79 -10.96
CA ARG A 460 12.18 -3.56 -11.85
C ARG A 460 11.58 -4.81 -12.47
N VAL A 461 12.40 -5.83 -12.68
CA VAL A 461 12.03 -7.05 -13.41
C VAL A 461 12.17 -8.30 -12.52
N GLY A 462 13.23 -8.34 -11.72
CA GLY A 462 13.53 -9.43 -10.80
C GLY A 462 13.74 -10.80 -11.49
N PRO A 463 13.92 -11.87 -10.71
CA PRO A 463 14.12 -13.23 -11.24
C PRO A 463 12.87 -13.80 -11.91
N VAL A 464 11.68 -13.25 -11.62
CA VAL A 464 10.40 -13.64 -12.21
C VAL A 464 10.18 -13.10 -13.62
N LYS A 465 11.08 -12.23 -14.12
CA LYS A 465 11.02 -11.65 -15.46
C LYS A 465 9.72 -10.90 -15.74
N LEU A 466 9.21 -10.17 -14.75
CA LEU A 466 7.99 -9.38 -14.83
C LEU A 466 8.33 -7.89 -14.67
N PRO A 467 8.37 -7.11 -15.76
CA PRO A 467 8.62 -5.67 -15.68
C PRO A 467 7.55 -4.95 -14.86
N TYR A 468 7.97 -3.99 -14.03
CA TYR A 468 7.07 -3.16 -13.24
C TYR A 468 6.33 -2.15 -14.14
N THR A 469 5.06 -2.43 -14.44
CA THR A 469 4.24 -1.66 -15.37
C THR A 469 2.96 -1.08 -14.73
N LEU A 470 2.77 -1.29 -13.42
CA LEU A 470 1.56 -0.86 -12.69
C LEU A 470 1.32 0.66 -12.67
N LEU A 471 2.34 1.46 -12.98
CA LEU A 471 2.25 2.92 -13.06
C LEU A 471 2.42 3.45 -14.49
N TYR A 472 2.22 2.61 -15.50
CA TYR A 472 2.05 3.10 -16.88
C TYR A 472 0.70 3.81 -16.96
N PRO A 473 0.65 5.08 -17.39
CA PRO A 473 -0.60 5.81 -17.53
C PRO A 473 -1.64 5.09 -18.40
N THR A 474 -1.22 4.48 -19.51
CA THR A 474 -2.14 3.89 -20.48
C THR A 474 -2.27 2.37 -20.38
N SER A 475 -3.40 1.86 -20.86
CA SER A 475 -3.69 0.43 -20.95
C SER A 475 -4.77 0.12 -21.99
N GLY A 476 -5.17 -1.14 -22.06
CA GLY A 476 -6.34 -1.60 -22.79
C GLY A 476 -7.25 -2.42 -21.89
N GLU A 477 -8.39 -2.84 -22.42
CA GLU A 477 -9.34 -3.70 -21.70
C GLU A 477 -8.68 -4.99 -21.19
N GLY A 478 -9.11 -5.44 -20.00
CA GLY A 478 -8.78 -6.74 -19.47
C GLY A 478 -7.63 -6.73 -18.47
N LEU A 479 -6.98 -7.88 -18.32
CA LEU A 479 -5.98 -8.13 -17.28
C LEU A 479 -4.58 -7.86 -17.83
N THR A 480 -4.15 -6.61 -17.72
CA THR A 480 -2.94 -6.13 -18.39
C THR A 480 -1.77 -5.87 -17.43
N GLY A 481 -2.04 -5.71 -16.14
CA GLY A 481 -1.02 -5.37 -15.13
C GLY A 481 -0.41 -3.98 -15.30
N ARG A 482 -1.11 -3.07 -15.99
CA ARG A 482 -0.69 -1.70 -16.29
C ARG A 482 -1.91 -0.80 -16.54
N GLY A 483 -1.75 0.51 -16.48
CA GLY A 483 -2.85 1.47 -16.66
C GLY A 483 -3.23 2.15 -15.36
N ILE A 484 -3.39 3.46 -15.42
CA ILE A 484 -3.84 4.26 -14.29
C ILE A 484 -5.22 4.83 -14.64
N PRO A 485 -6.33 4.25 -14.15
CA PRO A 485 -7.65 4.87 -14.23
C PRO A 485 -7.69 6.23 -13.53
N ASN A 486 -8.66 7.07 -13.88
CA ASN A 486 -8.89 8.32 -13.16
C ASN A 486 -9.34 8.10 -11.71
N SER A 487 -10.04 7.00 -11.42
CA SER A 487 -10.76 6.77 -10.16
C SER A 487 -10.58 5.35 -9.62
N THR A 488 -11.07 5.12 -8.39
CA THR A 488 -11.18 3.79 -7.78
C THR A 488 -12.36 3.04 -8.38
N SER A 489 -12.25 2.61 -9.64
CA SER A 489 -13.36 2.10 -10.46
C SER A 489 -13.71 0.63 -10.23
N ILE A 490 -12.85 -0.15 -9.56
CA ILE A 490 -12.97 -1.60 -9.37
C ILE A 490 -12.40 -2.06 -8.03
#